data_AF-A0A2T8I1C4-F1
#
_entry.id   AF-A0A2T8I1C4-F1
#
_cell.length_a   1.000
_cell.length_b   1.000
_cell.length_c   1.000
_cell.angle_alpha   90.00
_cell.angle_beta   90.00
_cell.angle_gamma   90.00
#
_symmetry.space_group_name_H-M   'P 1'
#
loop_
_entity.id
_entity.type
_entity.pdbx_description
1 polymer ?
#
loop_
_entity_poly.entity_id
_entity_poly.type
_entity_poly.pdbx_seq_one_letter_code
_entity_poly.pdbx_strand_id
1 'polypeptide(L)'
;MQHAVFSGNLPVVRYLLDHGADIHQQGNLEGHDGFTAFHTAAEKGRCAIAKFLLSRGAHVDGKSCHATPVHLAVLGGHDSTLKILLDHDADVLALSLICWLTIRAVFSISS
;
A
#
# COMPACT_ATOMS: atom_id res chain seq x y z
N MET A 1 -6.04 -4.43 -13.33
CA MET A 1 -5.48 -3.48 -12.33
C MET A 1 -4.36 -4.12 -11.52
N GLN A 2 -4.64 -5.18 -10.78
CA GLN A 2 -3.70 -5.80 -9.83
C GLN A 2 -2.36 -6.24 -10.45
N HIS A 3 -2.38 -6.97 -11.57
CA HIS A 3 -1.15 -7.35 -12.29
C HIS A 3 -0.31 -6.14 -12.75
N ALA A 4 -0.96 -5.04 -13.13
CA ALA A 4 -0.26 -3.82 -13.54
C ALA A 4 0.44 -3.16 -12.34
N VAL A 5 -0.19 -3.19 -11.16
CA VAL A 5 0.43 -2.73 -9.91
C VAL A 5 1.59 -3.64 -9.50
N PHE A 6 1.38 -4.96 -9.53
CA PHE A 6 2.38 -5.95 -9.17
C PHE A 6 3.66 -5.79 -10.02
N SER A 7 3.49 -5.64 -11.34
CA SER A 7 4.59 -5.38 -12.28
C SER A 7 5.20 -3.97 -12.20
N GLY A 8 4.59 -3.05 -11.45
CA GLY A 8 5.07 -1.68 -11.30
C GLY A 8 4.77 -0.77 -12.50
N ASN A 9 3.82 -1.15 -13.36
CA ASN A 9 3.51 -0.45 -14.60
C ASN A 9 2.50 0.69 -14.39
N LEU A 10 2.98 1.83 -13.88
CA LEU A 10 2.17 3.03 -13.62
C LEU A 10 1.36 3.51 -14.85
N PRO A 11 1.90 3.56 -16.08
CA PRO A 11 1.12 3.93 -17.26
C PRO A 11 -0.13 3.07 -17.47
N VAL A 12 -0.01 1.75 -17.29
CA VAL A 12 -1.14 0.83 -17.41
C VAL A 12 -2.14 1.02 -16.27
N VAL A 13 -1.65 1.21 -15.04
CA VAL A 13 -2.51 1.52 -13.87
C VAL A 13 -3.34 2.78 -14.12
N ARG A 14 -2.70 3.85 -14.61
CA ARG A 14 -3.37 5.10 -14.97
C ARG A 14 -4.40 4.88 -16.07
N TYR A 15 -4.01 4.23 -17.16
CA TYR A 15 -4.92 3.92 -18.26
C TYR A 15 -6.18 3.19 -17.76
N LEU A 16 -6.01 2.18 -16.91
CA LEU A 16 -7.14 1.43 -16.37
C LEU A 16 -8.08 2.31 -15.53
N LEU A 17 -7.56 3.14 -14.63
CA LEU A 17 -8.39 4.04 -13.82
C LEU A 17 -9.06 5.14 -14.66
N ASP A 18 -8.40 5.62 -15.70
CA ASP A 18 -8.98 6.61 -16.62
C ASP A 18 -10.12 6.02 -17.48
N HIS A 19 -10.14 4.69 -17.66
CA HIS A 19 -11.19 3.96 -18.39
C HIS A 19 -12.22 3.29 -17.45
N GLY A 20 -12.33 3.77 -16.21
CA GLY A 20 -13.39 3.34 -15.28
C GLY A 20 -13.10 2.05 -14.52
N ALA A 21 -11.85 1.60 -14.45
CA ALA A 21 -11.50 0.53 -13.51
C ALA A 21 -11.76 1.00 -12.07
N ASP A 22 -12.37 0.14 -11.27
CA ASP A 22 -12.60 0.40 -9.85
C ASP A 22 -11.27 0.32 -9.07
N ILE A 23 -10.93 1.42 -8.38
CA ILE A 23 -9.73 1.55 -7.56
C ILE A 23 -9.80 0.71 -6.28
N HIS A 24 -11.00 0.39 -5.82
CA HIS A 24 -11.26 -0.45 -4.65
C HIS A 24 -11.51 -1.92 -5.02
N GLN A 25 -11.42 -2.27 -6.30
CA GLN A 25 -11.57 -3.64 -6.77
C GLN A 25 -10.60 -4.56 -6.03
N GLN A 26 -11.17 -5.51 -5.29
CA GLN A 26 -10.41 -6.57 -4.65
C GLN A 26 -10.04 -7.62 -5.71
N GLY A 27 -8.80 -8.08 -5.65
CA GLY A 27 -8.30 -9.17 -6.47
C GLY A 27 -8.00 -10.42 -5.64
N ASN A 28 -7.74 -11.50 -6.36
CA ASN A 28 -7.25 -12.78 -5.86
C ASN A 28 -5.95 -13.11 -6.60
N LEU A 29 -4.85 -12.47 -6.21
CA LEU A 29 -3.54 -12.78 -6.77
C LEU A 29 -2.71 -13.57 -5.77
N GLU A 30 -2.16 -14.71 -6.20
CA GLU A 30 -1.11 -15.45 -5.47
C GLU A 30 -1.40 -15.69 -3.97
N GLY A 31 -2.65 -16.01 -3.60
CA GLY A 31 -3.04 -16.27 -2.21
C GLY A 31 -3.37 -15.00 -1.39
N HIS A 32 -3.35 -13.84 -2.03
CA HIS A 32 -3.76 -12.56 -1.46
C HIS A 32 -5.21 -12.25 -1.84
N ASP A 33 -6.13 -13.09 -1.38
CA ASP A 33 -7.56 -12.83 -1.53
C ASP A 33 -7.94 -11.54 -0.79
N GLY A 34 -8.78 -10.72 -1.44
CA GLY A 34 -9.29 -9.48 -0.85
C GLY A 34 -8.36 -8.27 -0.97
N PHE A 35 -7.20 -8.41 -1.62
CA PHE A 35 -6.25 -7.29 -1.74
C PHE A 35 -6.73 -6.29 -2.79
N THR A 36 -6.77 -5.00 -2.43
CA THR A 36 -6.97 -3.91 -3.38
C THR A 36 -5.66 -3.55 -4.08
N ALA A 37 -5.74 -2.78 -5.16
CA ALA A 37 -4.57 -2.28 -5.89
C ALA A 37 -3.58 -1.57 -4.95
N PHE A 38 -4.08 -0.92 -3.90
CA PHE A 38 -3.26 -0.23 -2.93
C PHE A 38 -2.50 -1.19 -2.00
N HIS A 39 -3.09 -2.32 -1.61
CA HIS A 39 -2.39 -3.36 -0.82
C HIS A 39 -1.19 -3.91 -1.58
N THR A 40 -1.38 -4.28 -2.85
CA THR A 40 -0.28 -4.79 -3.70
C THR A 40 0.79 -3.73 -3.93
N ALA A 41 0.41 -2.45 -4.05
CA ALA A 41 1.39 -1.36 -4.16
C ALA A 41 2.24 -1.22 -2.89
N ALA A 42 1.62 -1.35 -1.71
CA ALA A 42 2.30 -1.31 -0.43
C ALA A 42 3.23 -2.52 -0.21
N GLU A 43 2.73 -3.72 -0.49
CA GLU A 43 3.46 -4.99 -0.35
C GLU A 43 4.69 -5.07 -1.27
N LYS A 44 4.61 -4.50 -2.48
CA LYS A 44 5.72 -4.51 -3.46
C LYS A 44 6.54 -3.21 -3.44
N GLY A 45 6.26 -2.29 -2.51
CA GLY A 45 7.01 -1.03 -2.37
C GLY A 45 6.88 -0.07 -3.56
N ARG A 46 5.78 -0.13 -4.30
CA ARG A 46 5.55 0.66 -5.53
C ARG A 46 5.15 2.09 -5.19
N CYS A 47 6.09 2.86 -4.65
CA CYS A 47 5.89 4.23 -4.15
C CYS A 47 5.13 5.15 -5.13
N ALA A 48 5.52 5.16 -6.41
CA ALA A 48 4.89 6.01 -7.43
C ALA A 48 3.43 5.60 -7.69
N ILE A 49 3.14 4.30 -7.68
CA ILE A 49 1.79 3.77 -7.84
C ILE A 49 0.98 4.03 -6.58
N ALA A 50 1.53 3.83 -5.39
CA ALA A 50 0.88 4.13 -4.13
C ALA A 50 0.45 5.61 -4.07
N LYS A 51 1.35 6.56 -4.37
CA LYS A 51 1.02 7.99 -4.46
C LYS A 51 -0.10 8.28 -5.47
N PHE A 52 -0.04 7.65 -6.65
CA PHE A 52 -1.04 7.83 -7.69
C PHE A 52 -2.41 7.26 -7.29
N LEU A 53 -2.44 6.12 -6.60
CA LEU A 53 -3.69 5.54 -6.09
C LEU A 53 -4.29 6.45 -5.00
N LEU A 54 -3.48 6.99 -4.10
CA LEU A 54 -3.94 7.95 -3.09
C LEU A 54 -4.48 9.24 -3.70
N SER A 55 -3.82 9.79 -4.72
CA SER A 55 -4.34 10.97 -5.42
C SER A 55 -5.65 10.72 -6.18
N ARG A 56 -5.99 9.45 -6.42
CA ARG A 56 -7.26 9.02 -7.02
C ARG A 56 -8.29 8.56 -5.98
N GLY A 57 -8.03 8.78 -4.69
CA GLY A 57 -8.97 8.48 -3.60
C GLY A 57 -8.92 7.04 -3.09
N ALA A 58 -7.82 6.31 -3.30
CA ALA A 58 -7.66 5.01 -2.66
C ALA A 58 -7.68 5.14 -1.13
N HIS A 59 -8.34 4.19 -0.46
CA HIS A 59 -8.35 4.13 0.99
C HIS A 59 -6.97 3.69 1.51
N VAL A 60 -6.32 4.58 2.25
CA VAL A 60 -5.06 4.32 2.96
C VAL A 60 -5.18 3.11 3.89
N ASP A 61 -6.28 3.04 4.65
CA ASP A 61 -6.58 1.97 5.61
C ASP A 61 -7.58 0.97 5.05
N GLY A 62 -7.56 0.73 3.74
CA GLY A 62 -8.38 -0.30 3.14
C GLY A 62 -8.18 -1.61 3.91
N LYS A 63 -9.25 -2.13 4.52
CA LYS A 63 -9.16 -3.40 5.26
C LYS A 63 -9.29 -4.54 4.26
N SER A 64 -8.20 -5.26 4.03
CA SER A 64 -8.27 -6.61 3.47
C SER A 64 -8.51 -7.62 4.60
N CYS A 65 -8.99 -8.81 4.25
CA CYS A 65 -9.25 -9.89 5.20
C CYS A 65 -8.00 -10.36 5.97
N HIS A 66 -6.79 -10.03 5.51
CA HIS A 66 -5.56 -10.56 6.09
C HIS A 66 -4.58 -9.49 6.63
N ALA A 67 -4.60 -8.24 6.12
CA ALA A 67 -3.63 -7.21 6.51
C ALA A 67 -4.07 -5.81 6.08
N THR A 68 -3.54 -4.78 6.73
CA THR A 68 -3.62 -3.39 6.24
C THR A 68 -2.41 -3.05 5.35
N PRO A 69 -2.50 -2.05 4.46
CA PRO A 69 -1.39 -1.65 3.60
C PRO A 69 -0.11 -1.30 4.37
N VAL A 70 -0.24 -0.70 5.56
CA VAL A 70 0.88 -0.40 6.46
C VAL A 70 1.62 -1.67 6.89
N HIS A 71 0.91 -2.72 7.29
CA HIS A 71 1.53 -4.00 7.65
C HIS A 71 2.36 -4.57 6.49
N LEU A 72 1.83 -4.48 5.26
CA LEU A 72 2.49 -5.01 4.07
C LEU A 72 3.75 -4.21 3.72
N ALA A 73 3.70 -2.89 3.83
CA ALA A 73 4.86 -2.03 3.61
C ALA A 73 5.97 -2.31 4.64
N VAL A 74 5.63 -2.53 5.91
CA VAL A 74 6.63 -2.87 6.94
C VAL A 74 7.19 -4.27 6.75
N LEU A 75 6.34 -5.27 6.49
CA LEU A 75 6.78 -6.65 6.27
C LEU A 75 7.72 -6.76 5.06
N GLY A 76 7.46 -5.98 4.01
CA GLY A 76 8.33 -5.87 2.84
C GLY A 76 9.57 -5.00 3.01
N GLY A 77 9.74 -4.31 4.16
CA GLY A 77 10.86 -3.39 4.41
C GLY A 77 10.84 -2.16 3.48
N HIS A 78 9.65 -1.70 3.08
CA HIS A 78 9.47 -0.65 2.09
C HIS A 78 9.33 0.74 2.74
N ASP A 79 10.41 1.23 3.36
CA ASP A 79 10.45 2.49 4.12
C ASP A 79 9.89 3.70 3.36
N SER A 80 10.16 3.79 2.06
CA SER A 80 9.64 4.89 1.23
C SER A 80 8.12 4.83 1.06
N THR A 81 7.56 3.62 0.95
CA THR A 81 6.10 3.43 0.85
C THR A 81 5.45 3.60 2.21
N LEU A 82 6.11 3.16 3.28
CA LEU A 82 5.70 3.39 4.66
C LEU A 82 5.61 4.89 4.97
N LYS A 83 6.63 5.68 4.63
CA LYS A 83 6.58 7.14 4.80
C LYS A 83 5.37 7.76 4.10
N ILE A 84 5.11 7.36 2.85
CA ILE A 84 3.94 7.83 2.10
C ILE A 84 2.64 7.48 2.83
N LEU A 85 2.51 6.27 3.38
CA LEU A 85 1.34 5.86 4.15
C LEU A 85 1.16 6.73 5.40
N LEU A 86 2.23 6.94 6.16
CA LEU A 86 2.21 7.77 7.37
C LEU A 86 1.91 9.25 7.07
N ASP A 87 2.44 9.78 5.96
CA ASP A 87 2.17 11.15 5.49
C ASP A 87 0.70 11.35 5.06
N HIS A 88 -0.03 10.25 4.82
CA HIS A 88 -1.44 10.25 4.44
C HIS A 88 -2.34 9.69 5.56
N ASP A 89 -1.95 9.90 6.82
CA ASP A 89 -2.72 9.57 8.04
C ASP A 89 -3.08 8.08 8.18
N ALA A 90 -2.23 7.18 7.67
CA ALA A 90 -2.47 5.75 7.86
C ALA A 90 -2.50 5.35 9.33
N ASP A 91 -3.46 4.50 9.70
CA ASP A 91 -3.63 4.06 11.07
C ASP A 91 -2.43 3.20 11.50
N VAL A 92 -1.51 3.85 12.20
CA VAL A 92 -0.30 3.26 12.77
C VAL A 92 -0.66 2.30 13.91
N LEU A 93 -1.84 2.44 14.53
CA LEU A 93 -2.31 1.55 15.60
C LEU A 93 -2.82 0.21 15.10
N ALA A 94 -3.03 0.08 13.78
CA ALA A 94 -3.27 -1.23 13.18
C ALA A 94 -2.07 -2.16 13.45
N LEU A 95 -0.86 -1.62 13.60
CA LEU A 95 0.37 -2.36 13.82
C LEU A 95 0.44 -2.92 15.24
N SER A 96 0.69 -4.23 15.38
CA SER A 96 0.96 -4.83 16.69
C SER A 96 2.20 -4.21 17.35
N LEU A 97 2.32 -4.30 18.68
CA LEU A 97 3.36 -3.66 19.53
C LEU A 97 4.80 -3.80 18.99
N ILE A 98 5.10 -4.90 18.29
CA ILE A 98 6.40 -5.21 17.68
C ILE A 98 6.74 -4.22 16.55
N CYS A 99 5.73 -3.79 15.79
CA CYS A 99 5.89 -2.95 14.61
C CYS A 99 5.89 -1.45 14.97
N TRP A 100 5.26 -1.06 16.09
CA TRP A 100 5.46 0.28 16.68
C TRP A 100 6.91 0.52 17.10
N LEU A 101 7.57 -0.50 17.66
CA LEU A 101 8.99 -0.43 18.04
C LEU A 101 9.91 -0.30 16.82
N THR A 102 9.63 -0.97 15.70
CA THR A 102 10.43 -0.83 14.47
C THR A 102 10.27 0.54 13.83
N ILE A 103 9.06 1.11 13.81
CA ILE A 103 8.85 2.48 13.33
C ILE A 103 9.62 3.49 14.18
N ARG A 104 9.58 3.38 15.51
CA ARG A 104 10.35 4.26 16.40
C ARG A 104 11.86 4.14 16.17
N ALA A 105 12.35 2.93 15.91
CA ALA A 105 13.76 2.72 15.55
C ALA A 105 14.12 3.44 14.24
N VAL A 106 13.29 3.35 13.19
CA VAL A 106 13.53 4.05 11.92
C VAL A 106 13.55 5.57 12.08
N PHE A 107 12.61 6.14 12.86
CA PHE A 107 12.59 7.58 13.12
C PHE A 107 13.75 8.04 14.03
N SER A 108 14.18 7.21 14.98
CA SER A 108 15.29 7.55 15.89
C SER A 108 16.66 7.52 15.23
N ILE A 109 16.81 6.93 14.04
CA ILE A 109 18.09 6.86 13.30
C ILE A 109 18.27 8.06 12.36
N SER A 110 17.21 8.84 12.10
CA SER A 110 17.24 9.96 11.15
C SER A 110 17.36 11.35 11.80
N SER A 111 17.77 11.45 13.08
CA SER A 111 17.88 12.72 13.81
C SER A 111 19.27 12.99 14.37
#